data_AF-A0A857F8L4-F1
#
_entry.id   AF-A0A857F8L4-F1
#
_cell.length_a   1.000
_cell.length_b   1.000
_cell.length_c   1.000
_cell.angle_alpha   90.00
_cell.angle_beta   90.00
_cell.angle_gamma   90.00
#
_symmetry.space_group_name_H-M   'P 1'
#
loop_
_entity.id
_entity.type
_entity.pdbx_description
1 polymer ?
#
loop_
_entity_poly.entity_id
_entity_poly.type
_entity_poly.pdbx_seq_one_letter_code
_entity_poly.pdbx_strand_id
1 'polypeptide(L)'
;MFINISPTMLPVAENTLPAMPPSGSVEDRVKNLFANYSVNASQEKAAIINQVNNGDATNPDELLRLQNRMGNYSLSINMISTLTHKGVSAIDSVLKAQ
;
A
#
# COMPACT_ATOMS: atom_id res chain seq x y z
N MET A 1 35.04 23.28 32.58
CA MET A 1 34.11 22.14 32.46
C MET A 1 33.82 21.98 30.98
N PHE A 2 34.44 20.99 30.32
CA PHE A 2 34.36 20.82 28.86
C PHE A 2 33.43 19.65 28.56
N ILE A 3 32.39 19.91 27.76
CA ILE A 3 31.38 18.92 27.38
C ILE A 3 31.92 18.18 26.15
N ASN A 4 32.20 16.88 26.30
CA ASN A 4 32.62 16.02 25.20
C ASN A 4 31.40 15.68 24.33
N ILE A 5 31.30 16.29 23.17
CA ILE A 5 30.34 15.94 22.11
C ILE A 5 31.01 14.97 21.13
N SER A 6 31.23 13.74 21.57
CA SER A 6 31.52 12.64 20.66
C SER A 6 30.22 12.22 19.98
N PRO A 7 30.10 12.21 18.64
CA PRO A 7 28.92 11.71 17.98
C PRO A 7 28.87 10.19 18.16
N THR A 8 27.90 9.72 18.96
CA THR A 8 27.56 8.31 19.03
C THR A 8 27.04 7.90 17.66
N MET A 9 27.88 7.22 16.87
CA MET A 9 27.45 6.57 15.65
C MET A 9 26.51 5.43 16.04
N LEU A 10 25.20 5.68 15.97
CA LEU A 10 24.20 4.61 16.04
C LEU A 10 24.48 3.65 14.89
N PRO A 11 24.55 2.33 15.12
CA PRO A 11 24.68 1.38 14.03
C PRO A 11 23.55 1.60 13.05
N VAL A 12 23.92 1.76 11.77
CA VAL A 12 22.99 1.78 10.63
C VAL A 12 21.96 0.68 10.87
N ALA A 13 20.70 1.08 10.90
CA ALA A 13 19.55 0.20 11.10
C ALA A 13 19.77 -1.10 10.33
N GLU A 14 19.76 -2.21 11.06
CA GLU A 14 19.76 -3.55 10.52
C GLU A 14 18.73 -3.59 9.38
N ASN A 15 19.23 -3.85 8.17
CA ASN A 15 18.44 -3.91 6.96
C ASN A 15 17.53 -5.14 7.03
N THR A 16 16.46 -5.06 7.82
CA THR A 16 15.35 -6.01 7.83
C THR A 16 14.46 -5.75 6.61
N LEU A 17 15.06 -5.73 5.42
CA LEU A 17 14.27 -5.99 4.23
C LEU A 17 13.81 -7.46 4.37
N PRO A 18 12.49 -7.72 4.32
CA PRO A 18 12.01 -9.10 4.35
C PRO A 18 12.73 -9.87 3.24
N ALA A 19 13.38 -10.98 3.62
CA ALA A 19 14.11 -11.83 2.69
C ALA A 19 13.20 -12.14 1.50
N MET A 20 13.62 -11.74 0.31
CA MET A 20 12.85 -11.96 -0.91
C MET A 20 12.72 -13.48 -1.08
N PRO A 21 11.51 -14.06 -0.97
CA PRO A 21 11.34 -15.49 -1.13
C PRO A 21 11.79 -15.89 -2.55
N PRO A 22 12.27 -17.13 -2.74
CA PRO A 22 12.78 -17.58 -4.03
C PRO A 22 11.75 -17.28 -5.13
N SER A 23 12.23 -16.56 -6.14
CA SER A 23 11.42 -16.01 -7.22
C SER A 23 10.79 -17.13 -8.03
N GLY A 24 9.50 -17.37 -7.81
CA GLY A 24 8.64 -17.95 -8.84
C GLY A 24 8.64 -17.09 -10.10
N SER A 25 8.01 -17.57 -11.17
CA SER A 25 7.87 -16.78 -12.40
C SER A 25 7.26 -15.40 -12.08
N VAL A 26 7.60 -14.38 -12.87
CA VAL A 26 6.99 -13.04 -12.71
C VAL A 26 5.46 -13.15 -12.74
N GLU A 27 4.93 -14.05 -13.56
CA GLU A 27 3.50 -14.35 -13.63
C GLU A 27 2.95 -14.88 -12.29
N ASP A 28 3.59 -15.87 -11.69
CA ASP A 28 3.15 -16.41 -10.39
C ASP A 28 3.24 -15.36 -9.29
N ARG A 29 4.27 -14.51 -9.32
CA ARG A 29 4.40 -13.40 -8.38
C ARG A 29 3.26 -12.39 -8.54
N VAL A 30 2.92 -12.02 -9.77
CA VAL A 30 1.81 -11.11 -10.06
C VAL A 30 0.47 -11.71 -9.62
N LYS A 31 0.22 -12.99 -9.96
CA LYS A 31 -1.00 -13.70 -9.54
C LYS A 31 -1.17 -13.70 -8.02
N ASN A 32 -0.11 -14.06 -7.29
CA ASN A 32 -0.14 -14.11 -5.83
C ASN A 32 -0.35 -12.73 -5.21
N LEU A 33 0.36 -11.71 -5.68
CA LEU A 33 0.21 -10.33 -5.19
C LEU A 33 -1.19 -9.78 -5.48
N PHE A 34 -1.72 -10.02 -6.68
CA PHE A 34 -3.07 -9.60 -7.07
C PHE A 34 -4.14 -10.28 -6.22
N ALA A 35 -4.06 -11.61 -6.02
CA ALA A 35 -5.01 -12.35 -5.22
C ALA A 35 -5.05 -11.83 -3.78
N ASN A 36 -3.89 -11.67 -3.14
CA ASN A 36 -3.78 -11.12 -1.78
C ASN A 36 -4.32 -9.69 -1.69
N TYR A 37 -3.95 -8.84 -2.65
CA TYR A 37 -4.42 -7.46 -2.66
C TYR A 37 -5.93 -7.35 -2.86
N SER A 38 -6.50 -8.15 -3.78
CA SER A 38 -7.95 -8.16 -4.08
C SER A 38 -8.79 -8.54 -2.85
N VAL A 39 -8.35 -9.56 -2.10
CA VAL A 39 -8.99 -9.95 -0.84
C VAL A 39 -8.92 -8.82 0.18
N ASN A 40 -7.72 -8.26 0.41
CA ASN A 40 -7.53 -7.19 1.38
C ASN A 40 -8.33 -5.93 1.03
N ALA A 41 -8.36 -5.53 -0.25
CA ALA A 41 -9.12 -4.39 -0.73
C ALA A 41 -10.63 -4.60 -0.54
N SER A 42 -11.13 -5.80 -0.83
CA SER A 42 -12.53 -6.15 -0.64
C SER A 42 -12.93 -6.14 0.84
N GLN A 43 -12.07 -6.66 1.71
CA GLN A 43 -12.27 -6.65 3.16
C GLN A 43 -12.26 -5.22 3.72
N GLU A 44 -11.31 -4.37 3.32
CA GLU A 44 -11.26 -2.99 3.79
C GLU A 44 -12.49 -2.19 3.32
N LYS A 45 -12.93 -2.38 2.07
CA LYS A 45 -14.20 -1.80 1.59
C LYS A 45 -15.38 -2.23 2.45
N ALA A 46 -15.48 -3.52 2.78
CA ALA A 46 -16.54 -4.03 3.63
C ALA A 46 -16.47 -3.46 5.06
N ALA A 47 -15.26 -3.32 5.61
CA ALA A 47 -15.03 -2.75 6.93
C ALA A 47 -15.40 -1.26 6.99
N ILE A 48 -15.05 -0.48 5.96
CA ILE A 48 -15.46 0.93 5.83
C ILE A 48 -16.98 1.04 5.77
N ILE A 49 -17.65 0.23 4.95
CA ILE A 49 -19.12 0.23 4.85
C ILE A 49 -19.76 -0.17 6.18
N ASN A 50 -19.21 -1.18 6.86
CA ASN A 50 -19.72 -1.59 8.17
C ASN A 50 -19.57 -0.47 9.21
N GLN A 51 -18.44 0.23 9.22
CA GLN A 51 -18.20 1.37 10.10
C GLN A 51 -19.13 2.55 9.78
N VAL A 52 -19.44 2.80 8.50
CA VAL A 52 -20.46 3.80 8.11
C VAL A 52 -21.84 3.42 8.65
N ASN A 53 -22.22 2.14 8.58
CA ASN A 53 -23.56 1.69 8.92
C ASN A 53 -23.79 1.50 10.43
N ASN A 54 -22.75 1.18 11.19
CA ASN A 54 -22.84 0.83 12.61
C ASN A 54 -22.07 1.77 13.55
N GLY A 55 -21.27 2.70 13.01
CA GLY A 55 -20.49 3.65 13.78
C GLY A 55 -21.32 4.82 14.33
N ASP A 56 -20.77 5.52 15.32
CA ASP A 56 -21.42 6.69 15.88
C ASP A 56 -21.17 7.93 14.99
N ALA A 57 -22.20 8.30 14.23
CA ALA A 57 -22.16 9.48 13.35
C ALA A 57 -22.12 10.82 14.11
N THR A 58 -22.25 10.83 15.43
CA THR A 58 -22.14 12.04 16.26
C THR A 58 -20.77 12.19 16.92
N ASN A 59 -19.91 11.17 16.84
CA ASN A 59 -18.56 11.20 17.40
C ASN A 59 -17.54 11.72 16.37
N PRO A 60 -17.00 12.94 16.53
CA PRO A 60 -16.08 13.54 15.57
C PRO A 60 -14.75 12.78 15.42
N ASP A 61 -14.26 12.13 16.49
CA ASP A 61 -13.02 11.34 16.43
C ASP A 61 -13.20 10.07 15.58
N GLU A 62 -14.36 9.41 15.68
CA GLU A 62 -14.69 8.25 14.85
C GLU A 62 -14.88 8.63 13.38
N LEU A 63 -15.55 9.76 13.12
CA LEU A 63 -15.71 10.28 11.77
C LEU A 63 -14.37 10.65 11.12
N LEU A 64 -13.46 11.27 11.87
CA LEU A 64 -12.12 11.60 11.35
C LEU A 64 -11.33 10.34 11.01
N ARG A 65 -11.41 9.30 11.85
CA ARG A 65 -10.77 8.00 11.56
C ARG A 65 -11.37 7.36 10.32
N LEU A 66 -12.69 7.35 10.19
CA LEU A 66 -13.40 6.83 9.03
C LEU A 66 -13.01 7.58 7.75
N GLN A 67 -12.96 8.91 7.79
CA GLN A 67 -12.52 9.75 6.67
C GLN A 67 -11.10 9.40 6.23
N ASN A 68 -10.17 9.26 7.18
CA ASN A 68 -8.78 8.90 6.88
C ASN A 68 -8.70 7.50 6.23
N ARG A 69 -9.42 6.51 6.76
CA ARG A 69 -9.47 5.17 6.18
C ARG A 69 -10.04 5.17 4.76
N MET A 70 -11.15 5.87 4.54
CA MET A 70 -11.77 6.01 3.23
C MET A 70 -10.83 6.70 2.23
N GLY A 71 -10.17 7.78 2.65
CA GLY A 71 -9.19 8.51 1.83
C GLY A 71 -8.01 7.62 1.42
N ASN A 72 -7.44 6.88 2.37
CA ASN A 72 -6.34 5.95 2.11
C ASN A 72 -6.74 4.81 1.17
N TYR A 73 -7.94 4.25 1.34
CA TYR A 73 -8.48 3.23 0.43
C TYR A 73 -8.64 3.79 -0.99
N SER A 74 -9.25 4.96 -1.13
CA SER A 74 -9.48 5.61 -2.43
C SER A 74 -8.16 5.93 -3.15
N LEU A 75 -7.20 6.52 -2.44
CA LEU A 75 -5.87 6.82 -2.97
C LEU A 75 -5.18 5.56 -3.48
N SER A 76 -5.19 4.49 -2.69
CA SER A 76 -4.52 3.23 -3.02
C SER A 76 -5.11 2.59 -4.28
N ILE A 77 -6.44 2.51 -4.38
CA ILE A 77 -7.13 1.94 -5.55
C ILE A 77 -6.87 2.77 -6.81
N ASN A 78 -6.93 4.10 -6.71
CA ASN A 78 -6.68 4.99 -7.84
C ASN A 78 -5.24 4.90 -8.34
N MET A 79 -4.27 4.81 -7.43
CA MET A 79 -2.87 4.64 -7.79
C MET A 79 -2.63 3.33 -8.52
N ILE A 80 -3.19 2.22 -8.03
CA ILE A 80 -3.07 0.91 -8.67
C ILE A 80 -3.71 0.90 -10.04
N SER A 81 -4.91 1.46 -10.20
CA SER A 81 -5.57 1.59 -11.50
C SER A 81 -4.71 2.38 -12.49
N THR A 82 -4.16 3.51 -12.03
CA THR A 82 -3.30 4.38 -12.85
C THR A 82 -2.01 3.67 -13.27
N LEU A 83 -1.32 3.01 -12.34
CA LEU A 83 -0.08 2.28 -12.62
C LEU A 83 -0.33 1.09 -13.55
N THR A 84 -1.43 0.35 -13.34
CA THR A 84 -1.83 -0.76 -14.21
C THR A 84 -2.06 -0.27 -15.62
N HIS A 85 -2.84 0.80 -15.78
CA HIS A 85 -3.12 1.39 -17.09
C HIS A 85 -1.84 1.86 -17.79
N LYS A 86 -0.98 2.61 -17.09
CA LYS A 86 0.30 3.10 -17.65
C LYS A 86 1.25 1.96 -18.02
N GLY A 87 1.31 0.90 -17.20
CA GLY A 87 2.12 -0.28 -17.47
C GLY A 87 1.70 -1.00 -18.75
N VAL A 88 0.40 -1.25 -18.91
CA VAL A 88 -0.15 -1.84 -20.14
C VAL A 88 0.07 -0.94 -21.35
N SER A 89 -0.18 0.37 -21.22
CA SER A 89 0.07 1.32 -22.31
C SER A 89 1.54 1.35 -22.76
N ALA A 90 2.49 1.21 -21.83
CA ALA A 90 3.90 1.14 -22.17
C ALA A 90 4.23 -0.13 -22.98
N ILE A 91 3.66 -1.28 -22.59
CA ILE A 91 3.80 -2.54 -23.33
C ILE A 91 3.22 -2.41 -24.73
N ASP A 92 1.98 -1.90 -24.85
CA ASP A 92 1.32 -1.67 -26.14
C ASP A 92 2.13 -0.74 -27.04
N SER A 93 2.72 0.31 -26.47
CA SER A 93 3.58 1.24 -27.20
C SER A 93 4.82 0.57 -27.78
N VAL A 94 5.44 -0.35 -27.04
CA VAL A 94 6.62 -1.10 -27.51
C VAL A 94 6.24 -2.14 -28.56
N LEU A 95 5.09 -2.81 -28.39
CA LEU A 95 4.60 -3.79 -29.37
C LEU A 95 4.23 -3.15 -30.71
N LYS A 96 3.63 -1.95 -30.71
CA LYS A 96 3.27 -1.23 -31.94
C LYS A 96 4.46 -0.56 -32.64
N ALA A 97 5.57 -0.35 -31.94
CA ALA A 97 6.77 0.26 -32.49
C ALA A 97 7.70 -0.75 -33.20
N GLN A 98 7.40 -2.04 -33.09
CA GLN A 98 8.05 -3.14 -33.84
C GLN A 98 7.26 -3.44 -35.11
#